data_AF-A0A959ERE8-F1
#
_entry.id   AF-A0A959ERE8-F1
#
_cell.length_a   1.000
_cell.length_b   1.000
_cell.length_c   1.000
_cell.angle_alpha   90.00
_cell.angle_beta   90.00
_cell.angle_gamma   90.00
#
_symmetry.space_group_name_H-M   'P 1'
#
loop_
_entity.id
_entity.type
_entity.pdbx_description
1 polymer ?
#
loop_
_entity_poly.entity_id
_entity_poly.type
_entity_poly.pdbx_seq_one_letter_code
_entity_poly.pdbx_strand_id
1 'polypeptide(L)' 'MNRIYLLALLLTALEPAFSQDKVELLGRLQFDYDINNLWGYLAPDGAEYALVGGVEGVTIV' A
#
# COMPACT_ATOMS: atom_id res chain seq x y z
N MET A 1 -30.47 18.37 -18.30
CA MET A 1 -30.08 17.13 -17.59
C MET A 1 -28.61 16.77 -17.81
N ASN A 2 -28.08 16.83 -19.04
CA ASN A 2 -26.71 16.40 -19.39
C ASN A 2 -25.58 17.14 -18.64
N ARG A 3 -25.80 18.41 -18.25
CA ARG A 3 -24.81 19.24 -17.53
C ARG A 3 -24.65 18.87 -16.06
N ILE A 4 -25.70 18.31 -15.43
CA ILE A 4 -25.67 17.93 -14.02
C ILE A 4 -24.82 16.67 -13.81
N TYR A 5 -24.89 15.71 -14.74
CA TYR A 5 -24.06 14.50 -14.68
C TYR A 5 -22.56 14.81 -14.83
N LEU A 6 -22.21 15.79 -15.68
CA LEU A 6 -20.82 16.25 -15.82
C LEU A 6 -20.30 16.90 -14.53
N LEU A 7 -21.16 17.65 -13.83
CA LEU A 7 -20.80 18.27 -12.56
C LEU A 7 -20.61 17.23 -11.45
N ALA A 8 -21.48 16.22 -11.41
CA ALA A 8 -21.37 15.12 -10.44
C ALA A 8 -20.09 14.30 -10.65
N LEU A 9 -19.72 14.02 -11.91
CA LEU A 9 -18.49 13.32 -12.27
C LEU A 9 -17.23 14.11 -11.87
N LEU A 10 -17.26 15.43 -12.05
CA LEU A 10 -16.15 16.31 -11.67
C LEU A 10 -15.96 16.37 -10.15
N LEU A 11 -17.05 16.31 -9.37
CA LEU A 11 -17.00 16.32 -7.91
C LEU A 11 -16.33 15.05 -7.35
N THR A 12 -16.58 13.88 -7.93
CA THR A 12 -15.95 12.62 -7.50
C THR A 12 -14.47 12.51 -7.87
N ALA A 13 -14.00 13.32 -8.83
CA ALA A 13 -12.59 13.33 -9.26
C ALA A 13 -11.69 14.22 -8.38
N LEU A 14 -12.29 14.97 -7.44
CA LEU A 14 -11.58 15.87 -6.53
C LEU A 14 -11.20 15.20 -5.21
N GLU A 15 -11.52 13.92 -5.00
CA GLU A 15 -11.06 13.20 -3.82
C GLU A 15 -9.53 13.06 -3.88
N PRO A 16 -8.81 13.66 -2.93
CA PRO A 16 -7.38 13.53 -2.95
C PRO A 16 -7.00 12.11 -2.54
N ALA A 17 -6.14 11.48 -3.33
CA ALA A 17 -5.56 10.17 -3.05
C ALA A 17 -4.52 10.21 -1.90
N PHE A 18 -4.82 10.89 -0.80
CA PHE A 18 -3.98 10.95 0.40
C PHE A 18 -4.26 9.74 1.30
N SER A 19 -3.84 8.55 0.87
CA SER A 19 -3.80 7.37 1.74
C SER A 19 -2.39 7.05 2.26
N GLN A 20 -1.36 7.73 1.76
CA GLN A 20 0.03 7.51 2.17
C GLN A 20 0.48 8.63 3.14
N ASP A 21 -0.11 8.67 4.32
CA ASP A 21 0.30 9.65 5.33
C ASP A 21 1.54 9.10 6.07
N LYS A 22 2.67 9.82 5.97
CA LYS A 22 3.92 9.60 6.74
C LYS A 22 4.70 8.29 6.46
N VAL A 23 4.90 7.94 5.20
CA VAL A 23 5.90 6.90 4.85
C VAL A 23 7.31 7.48 4.95
N GLU A 24 8.15 6.91 5.81
CA GLU A 24 9.58 7.21 5.92
C GLU A 24 10.41 5.98 5.54
N LEU A 25 11.47 6.17 4.76
CA LEU A 25 12.41 5.09 4.48
C LEU A 25 13.27 4.82 5.73
N LEU A 26 12.90 3.79 6.49
CA LEU A 26 13.66 3.39 7.70
C LEU A 26 14.94 2.60 7.37
N GLY A 27 15.02 1.96 6.20
CA GLY A 27 16.18 1.15 5.83
C GLY A 27 16.00 0.41 4.50
N ARG A 28 17.03 -0.35 4.12
CA ARG A 28 16.98 -1.28 2.98
C ARG A 28 17.40 -2.66 3.46
N LEU A 29 16.53 -3.64 3.25
CA LEU A 29 16.81 -5.04 3.54
C LEU A 29 17.27 -5.72 2.25
N GLN A 30 18.32 -6.50 2.36
CA GLN A 30 18.82 -7.33 1.28
C GLN A 30 18.54 -8.80 1.64
N PHE A 31 18.04 -9.54 0.65
CA PHE A 31 17.79 -10.97 0.77
C PHE A 31 18.79 -11.69 -0.12
N ASP A 32 19.46 -12.71 0.43
CA ASP A 32 20.45 -13.53 -0.28
C ASP A 32 19.79 -14.63 -1.14
N TYR A 33 18.46 -14.63 -1.19
CA TYR A 33 17.64 -15.59 -1.92
C TYR A 33 16.50 -14.87 -2.67
N ASP A 34 15.94 -15.58 -3.65
CA ASP A 34 14.85 -15.05 -4.46
C ASP A 34 13.56 -14.87 -3.65
N ILE A 35 12.93 -13.72 -3.86
CA ILE A 35 11.63 -13.36 -3.28
C ILE A 35 10.56 -13.61 -4.33
N ASN A 36 9.50 -14.32 -3.93
CA ASN A 36 8.39 -14.68 -4.82
C ASN A 36 7.19 -13.73 -4.65
N ASN A 37 6.93 -13.29 -3.41
CA ASN A 37 5.71 -12.56 -3.07
C ASN A 37 5.96 -11.48 -2.01
N LEU A 38 5.27 -10.35 -2.14
CA LEU A 38 5.23 -9.28 -1.15
C LEU A 38 3.77 -8.90 -0.90
N TRP A 39 3.35 -8.94 0.36
CA TRP A 39 2.02 -8.52 0.79
C TRP A 39 2.10 -7.56 1.96
N GLY A 40 1.15 -6.64 2.07
CA GLY A 40 0.97 -5.81 3.26
C GLY A 40 0.04 -6.47 4.28
N TYR A 41 0.32 -6.28 5.56
CA TYR A 41 -0.56 -6.67 6.67
C TYR A 41 -0.73 -5.50 7.64
N LEU A 42 -1.99 -5.10 7.87
CA LEU A 42 -2.35 -4.12 8.89
C LEU A 42 -2.81 -4.85 10.14
N ALA A 43 -2.04 -4.75 11.22
CA ALA A 43 -2.38 -5.32 12.50
C ALA A 43 -3.51 -4.54 13.20
N PRO A 44 -4.26 -5.16 14.14
CA PRO A 44 -5.38 -4.49 14.82
C PRO A 44 -5.00 -3.24 15.63
N ASP A 45 -3.72 -3.12 16.02
CA ASP A 45 -3.17 -1.95 16.71
C ASP A 45 -2.77 -0.81 15.76
N GLY A 46 -2.94 -1.01 14.45
CA GLY A 46 -2.63 -0.05 13.40
C GLY A 46 -1.20 -0.13 12.87
N ALA A 47 -0.38 -1.07 13.34
CA ALA A 47 0.95 -1.28 12.78
C ALA A 47 0.87 -1.96 11.40
N GLU A 48 1.65 -1.45 10.44
CA GLU A 48 1.77 -2.01 9.10
C GLU A 48 3.04 -2.85 8.97
N TYR A 49 2.91 -4.03 8.35
CA TYR A 49 4.01 -4.96 8.11
C TYR A 49 4.04 -5.39 6.64
N ALA A 50 5.22 -5.71 6.16
CA ALA A 50 5.44 -6.43 4.92
C ALA A 50 5.65 -7.93 5.21
N LEU A 51 4.81 -8.76 4.59
CA LEU A 51 4.96 -10.21 4.54
C LEU A 51 5.72 -10.56 3.26
N VAL A 52 6.97 -10.98 3.41
CA VAL A 52 7.88 -11.30 2.30
C VAL A 52 8.00 -12.82 2.18
N GLY A 53 7.42 -13.39 1.13
CA GLY A 53 7.55 -14.81 0.81
C GLY A 53 8.76 -15.06 -0.10
N GLY A 54 9.69 -15.89 0.35
CA GLY A 54 10.87 -16.32 -0.41
C GLY A 54 10.94 -17.84 -0.54
N VAL A 55 11.93 -18.33 -1.30
CA VAL A 55 12.16 -19.77 -1.48
C VAL A 55 12.54 -20.49 -0.18
N GLU A 56 13.10 -19.77 0.79
CA GLU A 56 13.51 -20.32 2.09
C GLU A 56 12.47 -20.16 3.20
N GLY A 57 11.34 -19.49 2.94
CA GLY A 57 10.28 -19.28 3.93
C GLY A 57 9.63 -17.90 3.86
N VAL A 58 9.18 -17.40 5.02
CA VAL A 58 8.49 -16.11 5.14
C VAL A 58 9.26 -15.21 6.11
N THR A 59 9.53 -13.98 5.69
CA THR A 59 10.06 -12.90 6.54
C THR A 59 8.97 -11.87 6.78
N ILE A 60 8.87 -11.37 8.02
CA ILE A 60 7.92 -10.32 8.43
C ILE A 60 8.73 -9.10 8.85
N VAL A 61 8.45 -7.96 8.25
CA VAL A 61 9.22 -6.71 8.41
C VAL A 61 8.33 -5.50 8.59
#